data_AF-A0A9E4Q0M8-F1
#
_entry.id   AF-A0A9E4Q0M8-F1
#
_cell.length_a   1.000
_cell.length_b   1.000
_cell.length_c   1.000
_cell.angle_alpha   90.00
_cell.angle_beta   90.00
_cell.angle_gamma   90.00
#
_symmetry.space_group_name_H-M   'P 1'
#
loop_
_entity.id
_entity.type
_entity.pdbx_description
1 polymer ?
#
loop_
_entity_poly.entity_id
_entity_poly.type
_entity_poly.pdbx_seq_one_letter_code
_entity_poly.pdbx_strand_id
1 'polypeptide(L)' 'MATNNQITKVLNSLGQFPECPSCGVRMRFGDQECPRCGDDMYDDLWAWAEALIDDIIAQDA' A
#
# COMPACT_ATOMS: atom_id res chain seq x y z
N MET A 1 15.04 -8.33 -13.85
CA MET A 1 14.86 -6.91 -13.53
C MET A 1 13.38 -6.60 -13.67
N ALA A 2 12.86 -5.64 -12.90
CA ALA A 2 11.46 -5.24 -13.04
C ALA A 2 11.20 -4.62 -14.42
N THR A 3 10.02 -4.85 -15.00
CA THR A 3 9.59 -4.26 -16.26
C THR A 3 9.06 -2.83 -16.04
N ASN A 4 8.98 -2.05 -17.11
CA ASN A 4 8.39 -0.70 -17.03
C ASN A 4 6.95 -0.72 -16.51
N ASN A 5 6.15 -1.73 -16.90
CA ASN A 5 4.76 -1.85 -16.43
C ASN A 5 4.72 -2.10 -14.91
N GLN A 6 5.52 -3.04 -14.41
CA GLN A 6 5.63 -3.31 -12.97
C GLN A 6 6.05 -2.04 -12.19
N ILE A 7 7.05 -1.31 -12.70
CA ILE A 7 7.52 -0.05 -12.06
C ILE A 7 6.41 1.00 -12.05
N THR A 8 5.75 1.25 -13.17
CA THR A 8 4.65 2.23 -13.26
C THR A 8 3.48 1.85 -12.35
N LYS A 9 3.17 0.56 -12.22
CA LYS A 9 2.11 0.08 -11.33
C LYS A 9 2.40 0.38 -9.87
N VAL A 10 3.62 0.11 -9.40
CA VAL A 10 4.07 0.47 -8.04
C VAL A 10 3.97 1.98 -7.82
N LEU A 11 4.43 2.80 -8.76
CA LEU A 11 4.36 4.26 -8.62
C LEU A 11 2.93 4.77 -8.50
N ASN A 12 2.00 4.18 -9.25
CA ASN A 12 0.58 4.55 -9.20
C ASN A 12 -0.11 4.08 -7.91
N SER A 13 0.27 2.92 -7.36
CA SER A 13 -0.34 2.38 -6.14
C SER A 13 -0.02 3.20 -4.88
N LEU A 14 1.11 3.93 -4.86
CA LEU A 14 1.44 4.87 -3.78
C LEU A 14 0.37 5.97 -3.60
N GLY A 15 -0.34 6.33 -4.67
CA GLY A 15 -1.46 7.27 -4.59
C GLY A 15 -2.73 6.69 -3.96
N GLN A 16 -2.82 5.36 -3.90
CA GLN A 16 -3.92 4.57 -3.33
C GLN A 16 -3.53 3.96 -1.97
N PHE A 17 -2.48 4.46 -1.34
CA PHE A 17 -2.03 4.01 -0.02
C PHE A 17 -3.15 4.21 1.02
N PRO A 18 -3.43 3.21 1.87
CA PRO A 18 -4.62 3.23 2.72
C PRO A 18 -4.61 4.40 3.72
N GLU A 19 -5.79 4.95 3.96
CA GLU A 19 -6.05 5.85 5.08
C GLU A 19 -6.33 5.02 6.34
N CYS A 20 -6.06 5.58 7.52
CA CYS A 20 -6.38 4.92 8.78
C CYS A 20 -7.89 4.67 8.88
N PRO A 21 -8.35 3.41 9.03
CA PRO A 21 -9.77 3.09 9.08
C PRO A 21 -10.46 3.68 10.32
N SER A 22 -9.72 3.87 11.41
CA SER A 22 -10.25 4.38 12.67
C SER A 22 -10.45 5.89 12.71
N CYS A 23 -9.61 6.69 12.04
CA CYS A 23 -9.69 8.15 12.12
C CYS A 23 -9.64 8.88 10.77
N GLY A 24 -9.52 8.17 9.66
CA GLY A 24 -9.46 8.71 8.30
C GLY A 24 -8.23 9.56 8.02
N VAL A 25 -7.16 9.44 8.81
CA VAL A 25 -5.92 10.18 8.49
C VAL A 25 -5.22 9.47 7.34
N ARG A 26 -4.74 10.26 6.38
CA ARG A 26 -3.87 9.73 5.34
C ARG A 26 -2.53 9.35 5.93
N MET A 27 -2.16 8.08 5.75
CA MET A 27 -0.88 7.56 6.23
C MET A 27 0.28 8.11 5.40
N ARG A 28 1.42 8.36 6.07
CA ARG A 28 2.67 8.67 5.38
C ARG A 28 3.39 7.37 5.05
N PHE A 29 4.21 7.40 4.00
CA PHE A 29 5.01 6.24 3.63
C PHE A 29 6.00 5.89 4.76
N GLY A 30 5.94 4.64 5.21
CA GLY A 30 6.83 4.12 6.26
C GLY A 30 6.23 4.14 7.66
N ASP A 31 5.10 4.82 7.89
CA ASP A 31 4.39 4.71 9.16
C ASP A 31 3.71 3.32 9.24
N GLN A 32 3.92 2.59 10.34
CA GLN A 32 3.24 1.32 10.63
C GLN A 32 2.06 1.49 11.60
N GLU A 33 2.04 2.61 12.32
CA GLU A 33 0.96 3.01 13.23
C GLU A 33 0.42 4.37 12.79
N CYS A 34 -0.87 4.59 13.01
CA CYS A 34 -1.52 5.84 12.67
C CYS A 34 -0.95 7.01 13.51
N PRO A 35 -0.34 8.04 12.88
CA PRO A 35 0.29 9.14 13.61
C PRO A 35 -0.71 10.07 14.32
N ARG A 36 -2.01 9.90 14.07
CA ARG A 36 -3.08 10.70 14.69
C ARG A 36 -3.72 10.01 15.89
N CYS A 37 -4.17 8.76 15.74
CA CYS A 37 -4.90 8.06 16.79
C CYS A 37 -4.14 6.90 17.42
N GLY A 38 -2.96 6.54 16.89
CA GLY A 38 -2.13 5.45 17.41
C GLY A 38 -2.67 4.06 17.10
N ASP A 39 -3.60 3.95 16.15
CA ASP A 39 -4.13 2.66 15.72
C ASP A 39 -3.06 1.87 14.95
N ASP A 40 -2.96 0.58 15.22
CA ASP A 40 -2.03 -0.30 14.52
C ASP A 40 -2.56 -0.56 13.11
N MET A 41 -1.74 -0.28 12.11
CA MET A 41 -2.11 -0.42 10.70
C MET A 41 -1.38 -1.56 10.01
N TYR A 42 -0.61 -2.37 10.74
CA TYR A 42 0.22 -3.41 10.15
C TYR A 42 -0.58 -4.36 9.25
N ASP A 43 -1.74 -4.85 9.71
CA ASP A 43 -2.56 -5.78 8.94
C ASP A 43 -3.16 -5.15 7.68
N ASP A 44 -3.60 -3.89 7.75
CA ASP A 44 -4.11 -3.14 6.59
C ASP A 44 -3.00 -2.91 5.54
N LEU A 45 -1.81 -2.55 6.02
CA LEU A 45 -0.63 -2.33 5.18
C LEU A 45 -0.17 -3.64 4.53
N TRP A 46 -0.23 -4.75 5.28
CA TRP A 46 0.08 -6.08 4.78
C TRP A 46 -0.87 -6.48 3.65
N ALA A 47 -2.19 -6.38 3.90
CA ALA A 47 -3.20 -6.73 2.91
C ALA A 47 -3.09 -5.88 1.63
N TRP A 48 -2.78 -4.59 1.77
CA TRP A 48 -2.50 -3.71 0.63
C TRP A 48 -1.28 -4.17 -0.17
N ALA A 49 -0.20 -4.54 0.52
CA ALA A 49 1.03 -5.00 -0.12
C ALA A 49 0.85 -6.33 -0.86
N GLU A 50 0.15 -7.28 -0.24
CA GLU A 50 -0.21 -8.57 -0.83
C GLU A 50 -1.02 -8.36 -2.11
N ALA A 51 -2.09 -7.56 -2.05
CA ALA A 51 -2.94 -7.27 -3.21
C ALA A 51 -2.16 -6.59 -4.36
N LEU A 52 -1.22 -5.69 -4.04
CA LEU A 52 -0.37 -5.07 -5.04
C LEU A 52 0.57 -6.09 -5.71
N ILE A 53 1.18 -6.97 -4.92
CA ILE A 53 2.10 -8.00 -5.44
C ILE A 53 1.35 -8.98 -6.34
N ASP A 54 0.17 -9.44 -5.92
CA ASP A 54 -0.66 -10.36 -6.69
C ASP A 54 -1.07 -9.77 -8.05
N ASP A 55 -1.48 -8.50 -8.08
CA ASP A 55 -1.83 -7.80 -9.32
C ASP A 55 -0.60 -7.60 -10.24
N ILE A 56 0.57 -7.32 -9.67
CA ILE A 56 1.82 -7.23 -10.43
C ILE A 56 2.17 -8.59 -11.06
N ILE A 57 2.05 -9.67 -10.31
CA ILE A 57 2.34 -11.03 -10.80
C ILE A 57 1.32 -11.48 -11.85
N ALA A 58 0.03 -11.18 -11.65
CA ALA A 58 -1.03 -11.56 -12.58
C ALA A 58 -0.91 -10.89 -13.96
N GLN A 59 -0.30 -9.71 -14.04
CA GLN A 59 -0.09 -8.99 -15.30
C GLN A 59 1.12 -9.47 -16.11
N ASP A 60 1.95 -10.36 -15.56
CA ASP A 60 3.09 -10.98 -16.23
C ASP A 60 2.84 -12.46 -16.60
N ALA A 61 1.60 -12.96 -16.42
CA ALA A 61 1.18 -14.32 -16.74
C ALA A 61 0.58 -14.48 -18.14
#